data_AF-A0A1G2CJU5-F1
#
_entry.id   AF-A0A1G2CJU5-F1
#
_cell.length_a   1.000
_cell.length_b   1.000
_cell.length_c   1.000
_cell.angle_alpha   90.00
_cell.angle_beta   90.00
_cell.angle_gamma   90.00
#
_symmetry.space_group_name_H-M   'P 1'
#
loop_
_entity.id
_entity.type
_entity.pdbx_description
1 polymer ?
#
loop_
_entity_poly.entity_id
_entity_poly.type
_entity_poly.pdbx_seq_one_letter_code
_entity_poly.pdbx_strand_id
1 'polypeptide(L)' 'MKGMHKVAFILLVIGGLNWLLQGVFGWDIGTYLGGMASGISRTIYVLVGLAAVYELVSHKGRCKECEGRSGM' A
#
# COMPACT_ATOMS: atom_id res chain seq x y z
N MET A 1 -3.40 13.82 16.60
CA MET A 1 -3.64 12.35 16.58
C MET A 1 -2.48 11.65 15.87
N LYS A 2 -1.25 11.79 16.38
CA LYS A 2 -0.01 11.35 15.68
C LYS A 2 0.15 9.83 15.57
N GLY A 3 -0.38 9.09 16.55
CA GLY A 3 -0.30 7.62 16.58
C GLY A 3 -1.12 6.97 15.47
N MET A 4 -2.38 7.39 15.30
CA MET A 4 -3.26 6.87 14.26
C MET A 4 -2.74 7.14 12.85
N HIS A 5 -2.11 8.30 12.62
CA HIS A 5 -1.50 8.62 11.32
C HIS A 5 -0.37 7.65 10.94
N LYS A 6 0.51 7.31 11.89
CA LYS A 6 1.58 6.33 11.65
C LYS A 6 1.03 4.93 11.41
N VAL A 7 0.05 4.50 12.20
CA VAL A 7 -0.57 3.18 12.06
C VAL A 7 -1.27 3.07 10.70
N ALA A 8 -2.02 4.09 10.28
CA ALA A 8 -2.67 4.14 8.98
C ALA A 8 -1.65 4.09 7.83
N PHE A 9 -0.55 4.83 7.93
CA PHE A 9 0.51 4.81 6.92
C PHE A 9 1.17 3.43 6.81
N ILE A 10 1.49 2.79 7.95
CA ILE A 10 2.08 1.44 7.97
C ILE A 10 1.11 0.43 7.34
N LEU A 11 -0.17 0.48 7.69
CA LEU A 11 -1.20 -0.39 7.12
C LEU A 11 -1.37 -0.18 5.60
N LEU A 12 -1.33 1.08 5.13
CA LEU A 12 -1.39 1.42 3.72
C LEU A 12 -0.20 0.83 2.95
N VAL A 13 1.01 0.96 3.49
CA VAL A 13 2.22 0.42 2.87
C VAL A 13 2.17 -1.10 2.81
N ILE A 14 1.83 -1.76 3.92
CA ILE A 14 1.77 -3.23 3.98
C ILE A 14 0.68 -3.76 3.03
N GLY A 15 -0.52 -3.20 3.09
CA GLY A 15 -1.65 -3.60 2.25
C GLY A 15 -1.39 -3.34 0.77
N GLY A 16 -0.90 -2.15 0.42
CA GLY A 16 -0.62 -1.78 -0.95
C GLY A 16 0.53 -2.60 -1.57
N LEU A 17 1.62 -2.84 -0.83
CA LEU A 17 2.69 -3.72 -1.33
C LEU A 17 2.21 -5.17 -1.50
N ASN A 18 1.37 -5.67 -0.58
CA ASN A 18 0.76 -7.00 -0.75
C ASN A 18 -0.11 -7.06 -2.01
N TRP A 19 -0.89 -6.02 -2.29
CA TRP A 19 -1.69 -5.92 -3.51
C TRP A 19 -0.80 -5.79 -4.75
N LEU A 20 0.31 -5.07 -4.69
CA LEU A 20 1.30 -5.03 -5.78
C LEU A 20 1.82 -6.43 -6.10
N LEU A 21 2.22 -7.18 -5.07
CA LEU A 21 2.74 -8.54 -5.20
C LEU A 21 1.66 -9.47 -5.78
N GLN A 22 0.42 -9.34 -5.32
CA GLN A 22 -0.73 -10.05 -5.88
C GLN A 22 -0.92 -9.75 -7.37
N GLY A 23 -0.90 -8.47 -7.74
CA GLY A 23 -1.05 -8.01 -9.12
C GLY A 23 0.11 -8.40 -10.03
N VAL A 24 1.34 -8.45 -9.53
CA VAL A 24 2.53 -8.77 -10.35
C VAL A 24 2.77 -10.28 -10.43
N PHE A 25 2.79 -10.98 -9.29
CA PHE A 25 3.17 -12.39 -9.21
C PHE A 25 1.97 -13.35 -9.31
N GLY A 26 0.73 -12.85 -9.22
CA GLY A 26 -0.47 -13.70 -9.30
C GLY A 26 -0.57 -14.70 -8.13
N TRP A 27 0.02 -14.37 -6.98
CA TRP A 27 0.03 -15.19 -5.76
C TRP A 27 -1.34 -15.18 -5.06
N ASP A 28 -2.36 -15.64 -5.76
CA ASP A 28 -3.76 -15.60 -5.34
C ASP A 28 -4.05 -16.47 -4.11
N ILE A 29 -4.01 -15.86 -2.92
CA ILE A 29 -4.81 -16.33 -1.77
C ILE A 29 -6.32 -16.14 -2.08
N GLY A 30 -6.67 -15.25 -3.01
CA GLY A 30 -8.04 -15.02 -3.50
C GLY A 30 -8.63 -16.14 -4.37
N THR A 31 -7.81 -17.05 -4.92
CA THR A 31 -8.31 -18.24 -5.62
C THR A 31 -9.12 -19.15 -4.70
N TYR A 32 -8.84 -19.15 -3.39
CA TYR A 32 -9.61 -19.93 -2.39
C TYR A 32 -10.92 -19.25 -1.95
N LEU A 33 -11.14 -17.96 -2.28
CA LEU A 33 -12.29 -17.17 -1.83
C LEU A 33 -13.26 -16.74 -2.95
N GLY A 34 -13.10 -17.27 -4.17
CA GLY A 34 -14.08 -17.06 -5.26
C GLY A 34 -13.59 -16.22 -6.44
N GLY A 35 -12.34 -16.42 -6.87
CA GLY A 35 -11.89 -16.33 -8.26
C GLY A 35 -12.48 -15.20 -9.12
N MET A 36 -11.90 -14.01 -9.05
CA MET A 36 -12.17 -12.92 -10.00
C MET A 36 -11.07 -12.88 -11.07
N ALA A 37 -11.09 -13.89 -11.95
CA ALA A 37 -10.22 -14.02 -13.11
C ALA A 37 -10.53 -12.98 -14.20
N SER A 38 -10.42 -11.69 -13.88
CA SER A 38 -10.53 -10.60 -14.85
C SER A 38 -9.23 -9.80 -14.81
N GLY A 39 -8.56 -9.62 -15.95
CA GLY A 39 -7.33 -8.82 -16.06
C GLY A 39 -7.49 -7.38 -15.52
N ILE A 40 -8.73 -6.91 -15.39
CA ILE A 40 -9.10 -5.65 -14.75
C ILE A 40 -8.70 -5.64 -13.26
N SER A 41 -8.96 -6.72 -12.52
CA SER A 41 -8.61 -6.84 -11.09
C SER A 41 -7.10 -6.74 -10.89
N ARG A 42 -6.34 -7.41 -11.76
CA ARG A 42 -4.87 -7.38 -11.75
C ARG A 42 -4.34 -5.97 -12.00
N THR A 43 -4.96 -5.23 -12.91
CA THR A 43 -4.60 -3.84 -13.20
C THR A 43 -4.83 -2.96 -11.98
N ILE A 44 -5.97 -3.10 -11.29
CA ILE A 44 -6.28 -2.35 -10.07
C ILE A 44 -5.26 -2.68 -8.96
N TYR A 45 -4.91 -3.95 -8.77
CA TYR A 45 -3.92 -4.36 -7.77
C TYR A 45 -2.54 -3.74 -8.00
N VAL A 46 -2.09 -3.72 -9.27
CA VAL A 46 -0.83 -3.06 -9.62
C VAL A 46 -0.91 -1.55 -9.39
N LEU A 47 -2.01 -0.89 -9.79
CA LEU A 47 -2.19 0.55 -9.58
C LEU A 47 -2.21 0.95 -8.10
N VAL A 48 -2.94 0.20 -7.27
CA VAL A 48 -2.99 0.42 -5.81
C VAL A 48 -1.60 0.20 -5.19
N GLY A 49 -0.90 -0.84 -5.63
CA GLY A 49 0.45 -1.13 -5.19
C GLY A 49 1.46 -0.05 -5.56
N LEU A 50 1.38 0.47 -6.79
CA LEU A 50 2.20 1.60 -7.23
C LEU A 50 1.88 2.87 -6.45
N ALA A 51 0.61 3.13 -6.13
CA ALA A 51 0.22 4.26 -5.28
C ALA A 51 0.82 4.15 -3.87
N ALA A 52 0.84 2.95 -3.29
CA ALA A 52 1.48 2.72 -1.99
C ALA A 52 3.01 2.90 -2.02
N VAL A 53 3.67 2.45 -3.10
CA VAL A 53 5.11 2.73 -3.32
C VAL A 53 5.36 4.23 -3.47
N TYR A 54 4.53 4.92 -4.24
CA TYR A 54 4.63 6.37 -4.43
C TYR A 54 4.48 7.13 -3.12
N GLU A 55 3.50 6.75 -2.29
CA GLU A 55 3.31 7.34 -0.98
C GLU A 55 4.51 7.01 -0.07
N LEU A 56 5.00 5.77 -0.07
CA LEU A 56 6.19 5.38 0.70
C LEU A 56 7.41 6.28 0.40
N VAL A 57 7.67 6.58 -0.87
CA VAL A 57 8.81 7.43 -1.27
C VAL A 57 8.54 8.92 -1.07
N SER A 58 7.31 9.39 -1.26
CA SER A 58 6.96 10.82 -1.21
C SER A 58 6.58 11.31 0.19
N HIS A 59 6.17 10.42 1.09
CA HIS A 59 5.57 10.77 2.38
C HIS A 59 6.54 11.50 3.31
N LYS A 60 7.82 11.10 3.36
CA LYS A 60 8.84 11.75 4.20
C LYS A 60 9.03 13.24 3.89
N GLY A 61 8.88 13.66 2.64
CA GLY A 61 9.06 15.06 2.23
C GLY A 61 7.80 15.92 2.30
N ARG A 62 6.63 15.30 2.48
CA ARG A 62 5.32 15.98 2.38
C ARG A 62 4.49 15.93 3.66
N CYS A 63 4.86 15.05 4.61
CA CYS A 63 4.06 14.83 5.79
C CYS A 63 4.42 15.78 6.95
N LYS A 64 3.61 16.84 7.10
CA LYS A 64 3.68 17.80 8.23
C LYS A 64 3.58 17.15 9.62
N GLU A 65 2.89 16.00 9.73
CA GLU A 65 2.71 15.30 11.00
C GLU A 65 3.95 14.43 11.38
N CYS A 66 4.79 14.08 10.41
CA CYS A 66 6.01 13.28 10.60
C CYS A 66 7.27 14.13 10.83
N GLU A 67 7.29 15.38 10.37
CA GLU A 67 8.40 16.34 10.55
C GLU A 67 8.69 16.64 12.03
N GLY A 68 7.67 16.57 12.90
CA GLY A 68 7.80 16.80 14.34
C GLY A 68 8.53 15.70 15.14
N ARG A 69 9.28 14.81 14.49
CA ARG A 69 10.15 13.81 15.14
C ARG A 69 11.55 13.75 14.55
N SER A 70 12.03 14.82 13.94
CA SER A 70 13.47 15.07 13.79
C SER A 70 13.95 15.87 15.00
N GLY A 71 14.16 15.16 16.10
CA GLY A 71 14.54 15.72 17.39
C GLY A 71 14.85 14.57 18.32
N MET A 72 15.92 13.84 17.97
CA MET A 72 16.81 13.30 18.99
C MET A 72 17.54 14.47 19.65
#